data_AF-F5IX40-F1
#
_entry.id   AF-F5IX40-F1
#
_cell.length_a   1.000
_cell.length_b   1.000
_cell.length_c   1.000
_cell.angle_alpha   90.00
_cell.angle_beta   90.00
_cell.angle_gamma   90.00
#
_symmetry.space_group_name_H-M   'P 1'
#
loop_
_entity.id
_entity.type
_entity.pdbx_description
1 polymer ?
#
loop_
_entity_poly.entity_id
_entity_poly.type
_entity_poly.pdbx_seq_one_letter_code
_entity_poly.pdbx_strand_id
1 'polypeptide(L)'
;MAILIEEKALYGRTNQIRKILLSINSRIAAESKPQQNNSVIIYAKDSIGNDPKALFKTSNQNIKAKYFEIWMRNSAKTWILQKLYFQLKMKKDINDYAEILAFHIDLDILEESYKKYPHIHIKHPEFECISNAHISLNLNDYLEITSSIEKFDKNFSKILSMIEKEFISKFRPN
;
A
#
# COMPACT_ATOMS: atom_id res chain seq x y z
N MET A 1 -18.02 -1.33 -5.32
CA MET A 1 -18.14 -1.96 -3.98
C MET A 1 -16.92 -1.55 -3.18
N ALA A 2 -17.06 -1.29 -1.88
CA ALA A 2 -15.95 -0.77 -1.07
C ALA A 2 -15.68 -1.67 0.14
N ILE A 3 -14.42 -1.71 0.58
CA ILE A 3 -14.02 -2.52 1.72
C ILE A 3 -14.48 -1.82 3.00
N LEU A 4 -15.41 -2.46 3.71
CA LEU A 4 -16.01 -1.96 4.94
C LEU A 4 -15.54 -2.80 6.13
N ILE A 5 -15.24 -2.14 7.24
CA ILE A 5 -14.88 -2.80 8.51
C ILE A 5 -15.64 -2.17 9.68
N GLU A 6 -15.83 -2.94 10.74
CA GLU A 6 -16.35 -2.43 12.01
C GLU A 6 -15.28 -1.62 12.77
N GLU A 7 -15.72 -0.71 13.63
CA GLU A 7 -14.83 0.10 14.48
C GLU A 7 -13.85 -0.75 15.31
N LYS A 8 -14.30 -1.91 15.83
CA LYS A 8 -13.44 -2.84 16.57
C LYS A 8 -12.31 -3.40 15.69
N ALA A 9 -12.60 -3.69 14.42
CA ALA A 9 -11.61 -4.21 13.48
C ALA A 9 -10.58 -3.14 13.11
N LEU A 10 -10.98 -1.86 13.03
CA LEU A 10 -10.04 -0.75 12.81
C LEU A 10 -8.97 -0.66 13.90
N TYR A 11 -9.34 -0.86 15.18
CA TYR A 11 -8.35 -0.87 16.28
C TYR A 11 -7.30 -1.98 16.14
N GLY A 12 -7.66 -3.12 15.56
CA GLY A 12 -6.74 -4.23 15.29
C GLY A 12 -5.94 -4.08 14.00
N ARG A 13 -6.27 -3.09 13.16
CA ARG A 13 -5.77 -3.00 11.77
C ARG A 13 -4.26 -2.76 11.72
N THR A 14 -3.68 -1.96 12.63
CA THR A 14 -2.23 -1.73 12.70
C THR A 14 -1.45 -3.04 12.89
N ASN A 15 -1.90 -3.93 13.79
CA ASN A 15 -1.29 -5.23 13.99
C ASN A 15 -1.41 -6.13 12.76
N GLN A 16 -2.54 -6.07 12.07
CA GLN A 16 -2.76 -6.83 10.84
C GLN A 16 -1.83 -6.36 9.72
N ILE A 17 -1.72 -5.05 9.51
CA ILE A 17 -0.79 -4.45 8.54
C ILE A 17 0.65 -4.82 8.83
N ARG A 18 1.06 -4.75 10.11
CA ARG A 18 2.39 -5.18 10.52
C ARG A 18 2.67 -6.61 10.06
N LYS A 19 1.74 -7.55 10.30
CA LYS A 19 1.89 -8.96 9.88
C LYS A 19 2.02 -9.10 8.36
N ILE A 20 1.18 -8.39 7.60
CA ILE A 20 1.20 -8.40 6.13
C ILE A 20 2.54 -7.93 5.58
N LEU A 21 3.14 -6.90 6.20
CA LEU A 21 4.39 -6.29 5.75
C LEU A 21 5.66 -7.01 6.24
N LEU A 22 5.55 -8.07 7.05
CA LEU A 22 6.73 -8.80 7.57
C LEU A 22 7.59 -9.41 6.45
N SER A 23 7.00 -9.76 5.31
CA SER A 23 7.75 -10.24 4.14
C SER A 23 8.65 -9.16 3.54
N ILE A 24 8.26 -7.89 3.67
CA ILE A 24 9.03 -6.75 3.14
C ILE A 24 10.11 -6.30 4.13
N ASN A 25 9.78 -6.28 5.43
CA ASN A 25 10.69 -5.91 6.50
C ASN A 25 10.29 -6.61 7.82
N SER A 26 11.19 -7.45 8.35
CA SER A 26 10.96 -8.24 9.56
C SER A 26 10.85 -7.42 10.85
N ARG A 27 11.26 -6.15 10.84
CA ARG A 27 11.24 -5.22 11.99
C ARG A 27 10.24 -4.07 11.80
N ILE A 28 9.33 -4.20 10.84
CA ILE A 28 8.34 -3.16 10.55
C ILE A 28 7.39 -2.95 11.73
N ALA A 29 7.02 -1.68 11.95
CA ALA A 29 5.94 -1.28 12.83
C ALA A 29 4.82 -0.63 12.00
N ALA A 30 3.62 -0.55 12.58
CA ALA A 30 2.50 0.17 12.00
C ALA A 30 1.80 0.98 13.09
N GLU A 31 1.28 2.14 12.71
CA GLU A 31 0.62 3.08 13.61
C GLU A 31 -0.63 3.66 12.94
N SER A 32 -1.57 4.11 13.76
CA SER A 32 -2.74 4.86 13.31
C SER A 32 -2.68 6.29 13.83
N LYS A 33 -3.11 7.24 13.01
CA LYS A 33 -3.22 8.65 13.38
C LYS A 33 -4.56 9.19 12.89
N PRO A 34 -5.36 9.83 13.77
CA PRO A 34 -6.54 10.57 13.33
C PRO A 34 -6.17 11.68 12.35
N GLN A 35 -7.02 11.90 11.36
CA GLN A 35 -6.92 12.99 10.38
C GLN A 35 -8.17 13.88 10.46
N GLN A 36 -8.15 14.98 9.71
CA GLN A 36 -9.34 15.82 9.55
C GLN A 36 -10.48 15.04 8.87
N ASN A 37 -11.71 15.56 8.94
CA ASN A 37 -12.89 14.99 8.26
C ASN A 37 -13.25 13.55 8.67
N ASN A 38 -13.15 13.22 9.97
CA ASN A 38 -13.51 11.89 10.50
C ASN A 38 -12.79 10.72 9.80
N SER A 39 -11.52 10.92 9.46
CA SER A 39 -10.68 9.90 8.84
C SER A 39 -9.52 9.48 9.74
N VAL A 40 -8.97 8.30 9.49
CA VAL A 40 -7.80 7.75 10.16
C VAL A 40 -6.82 7.30 9.11
N ILE A 41 -5.56 7.70 9.24
CA ILE A 41 -4.47 7.15 8.45
C ILE A 41 -3.79 6.03 9.24
N ILE A 42 -3.59 4.88 8.61
CA ILE A 42 -2.76 3.80 9.11
C ILE A 42 -1.52 3.75 8.24
N TYR A 43 -0.33 3.75 8.82
CA TYR A 43 0.91 3.79 8.04
C TYR A 43 1.96 2.86 8.64
N ALA A 44 2.83 2.37 7.77
CA ALA A 44 3.98 1.58 8.19
C ALA A 44 5.19 2.48 8.41
N LYS A 45 6.01 2.12 9.37
CA LYS A 45 7.23 2.85 9.71
C LYS A 45 8.32 1.89 10.15
N ASP A 46 9.56 2.33 9.94
CA ASP A 46 10.63 1.83 10.80
C ASP A 46 10.29 2.20 12.26
N SER A 47 10.84 1.49 13.23
CA SER A 47 10.47 1.60 14.65
C SER A 47 10.53 3.01 15.28
N ILE A 48 10.98 4.04 14.54
CA ILE A 48 11.19 5.41 14.99
C ILE A 48 10.49 6.40 14.04
N GLY A 49 9.68 7.32 14.57
CA GLY A 49 9.05 8.43 13.83
C GLY A 49 7.51 8.34 13.74
N ASN A 50 6.84 9.47 13.45
CA ASN A 50 5.36 9.59 13.41
C ASN A 50 4.86 10.25 12.11
N ASP A 51 5.62 10.11 11.02
CA ASP A 51 5.26 10.69 9.72
C ASP A 51 4.69 9.61 8.78
N PRO A 52 3.40 9.69 8.39
CA PRO A 52 2.80 8.80 7.40
C PRO A 52 3.45 8.86 6.01
N LYS A 53 4.26 9.88 5.74
CA LYS A 53 5.00 10.01 4.47
C LYS A 53 6.40 9.40 4.54
N ALA A 54 6.87 8.97 5.71
CA ALA A 54 8.20 8.41 5.89
C ALA A 54 8.38 7.12 5.07
N LEU A 55 9.59 6.95 4.56
CA LEU A 55 10.03 5.71 3.95
C LEU A 55 10.55 4.76 5.03
N PHE A 56 10.32 3.45 4.87
CA PHE A 56 10.85 2.40 5.73
C PHE A 56 11.81 1.48 4.95
N LYS A 57 12.70 0.78 5.66
CA LYS A 57 13.68 -0.13 5.03
C LYS A 57 12.98 -1.35 4.45
N THR A 58 13.49 -1.90 3.35
CA THR A 58 13.15 -3.25 2.90
C THR A 58 14.30 -4.21 3.22
N SER A 59 14.17 -5.49 2.84
CA SER A 59 15.28 -6.45 2.88
C SER A 59 16.46 -6.06 1.97
N ASN A 60 16.23 -5.22 0.96
CA ASN A 60 17.28 -4.67 0.08
C ASN A 60 17.65 -3.24 0.51
N GLN A 61 18.93 -2.98 0.77
CA GLN A 61 19.40 -1.68 1.29
C GLN A 61 19.22 -0.52 0.30
N ASN A 62 19.16 -0.81 -1.01
CA ASN A 62 18.98 0.18 -2.07
C ASN A 62 17.51 0.50 -2.33
N ILE A 63 16.59 -0.25 -1.71
CA ILE A 63 15.15 -0.09 -1.90
C ILE A 63 14.51 0.26 -0.56
N LYS A 64 13.75 1.34 -0.58
CA LYS A 64 12.85 1.73 0.50
C LYS A 64 11.42 1.52 0.07
N ALA A 65 10.54 1.37 1.04
CA ALA A 65 9.12 1.27 0.80
C ALA A 65 8.36 2.34 1.58
N LYS A 66 7.15 2.62 1.13
CA LYS A 66 6.17 3.43 1.84
C LYS A 66 4.85 2.72 1.81
N TYR A 67 4.13 2.79 2.92
CA TYR A 67 2.81 2.19 3.01
C TYR A 67 1.88 3.05 3.87
N PHE A 68 0.67 3.29 3.36
CA PHE A 68 -0.41 3.83 4.17
C PHE A 68 -1.80 3.42 3.64
N GLU A 69 -2.78 3.41 4.54
CA GLU A 69 -4.21 3.31 4.28
C GLU A 69 -4.91 4.54 4.85
N ILE A 70 -5.93 5.04 4.15
CA ILE A 70 -6.84 6.06 4.67
C ILE A 70 -8.22 5.43 4.81
N TRP A 71 -8.72 5.46 6.03
CA TRP A 71 -10.03 4.98 6.41
C TRP A 71 -10.94 6.16 6.73
N MET A 72 -12.11 6.19 6.12
CA MET A 72 -13.12 7.20 6.41
C MET A 72 -14.25 6.59 7.23
N ARG A 73 -14.79 7.37 8.17
CA ARG A 73 -15.96 6.92 8.93
C ARG A 73 -17.17 6.91 8.00
N ASN A 74 -17.80 5.74 7.86
CA ASN A 74 -19.00 5.54 7.04
C ASN A 74 -20.29 5.61 7.87
N SER A 75 -20.24 5.13 9.12
CA SER A 75 -21.33 5.25 10.08
C SER A 75 -20.81 5.31 11.52
N ALA A 76 -21.71 5.35 12.50
CA ALA A 76 -21.33 5.30 13.91
C ALA A 76 -20.47 4.06 14.26
N LYS A 77 -20.63 2.95 13.53
CA LYS A 77 -19.96 1.67 13.82
C LYS A 77 -19.04 1.16 12.72
N THR A 78 -18.99 1.83 11.57
CA THR A 78 -18.30 1.30 10.38
C THR A 78 -17.38 2.31 9.72
N TRP A 79 -16.33 1.78 9.10
CA TRP A 79 -15.30 2.50 8.37
C TRP A 79 -15.14 1.91 6.98
N ILE A 80 -14.82 2.77 6.02
CA ILE A 80 -14.60 2.42 4.61
C ILE A 80 -13.14 2.70 4.24
N LEU A 81 -12.50 1.78 3.53
CA LEU A 81 -11.15 2.01 2.98
C LEU A 81 -11.28 2.96 1.80
N GLN A 82 -10.79 4.19 1.97
CA GLN A 82 -10.79 5.19 0.90
C GLN A 82 -9.58 5.04 0.00
N LYS A 83 -8.41 4.88 0.62
CA LYS A 83 -7.12 4.79 -0.10
C LYS A 83 -6.21 3.74 0.52
N LEU A 84 -5.42 3.10 -0.33
CA LEU A 84 -4.27 2.30 0.09
C LEU A 84 -3.14 2.54 -0.88
N TYR A 85 -1.94 2.80 -0.37
CA TYR A 85 -0.74 2.95 -1.17
C TYR A 85 0.37 2.07 -0.60
N PHE A 86 1.03 1.34 -1.49
CA PHE A 86 2.31 0.70 -1.26
C PHE A 86 3.27 1.11 -2.38
N GLN A 87 4.36 1.78 -2.05
CA GLN A 87 5.32 2.29 -3.02
C GLN A 87 6.70 1.71 -2.73
N LEU A 88 7.43 1.30 -3.76
CA LEU A 88 8.86 1.05 -3.72
C LEU A 88 9.60 2.22 -4.34
N LYS A 89 10.65 2.65 -3.65
CA LYS A 89 11.58 3.65 -4.13
C LYS A 89 13.01 3.14 -4.09
N MET A 90 13.73 3.34 -5.18
CA MET A 90 15.13 3.00 -5.32
C MET A 90 16.01 4.21 -5.06
N LYS A 91 17.09 3.99 -4.32
CA LYS A 91 18.10 5.02 -4.04
C LYS A 91 18.76 5.47 -5.35
N LYS A 92 18.75 6.78 -5.61
CA LYS A 92 19.50 7.43 -6.69
C LYS A 92 20.81 8.04 -6.17
N ASP A 93 20.73 8.70 -5.02
CA ASP A 93 21.85 9.33 -4.33
C ASP A 93 21.66 9.24 -2.80
N ILE A 94 22.55 9.82 -1.99
CA ILE A 94 22.54 9.77 -0.51
C ILE A 94 21.18 10.15 0.08
N ASN A 95 20.52 11.16 -0.50
CA ASN A 95 19.24 11.68 -0.02
C ASN A 95 18.10 11.61 -1.05
N ASP A 96 18.31 10.96 -2.19
CA ASP A 96 17.31 10.91 -3.27
C ASP A 96 16.86 9.48 -3.58
N TYR A 97 15.55 9.33 -3.76
CA TYR A 97 14.88 8.07 -4.04
C TYR A 97 13.86 8.24 -5.15
N ALA A 98 14.04 7.51 -6.25
CA ALA A 98 13.07 7.43 -7.33
C ALA A 98 12.03 6.36 -7.04
N GLU A 99 10.75 6.69 -7.22
CA GLU A 99 9.73 5.66 -7.28
C GLU A 99 10.03 4.72 -8.45
N ILE A 100 9.89 3.41 -8.22
CA ILE A 100 10.08 2.36 -9.24
C ILE A 100 8.84 1.50 -9.39
N LEU A 101 8.04 1.36 -8.33
CA LEU A 101 6.81 0.58 -8.33
C LEU A 101 5.81 1.20 -7.36
N ALA A 102 4.55 1.27 -7.76
CA ALA A 102 3.47 1.68 -6.87
C ALA A 102 2.26 0.76 -7.04
N PHE A 103 1.79 0.19 -5.94
CA PHE A 103 0.50 -0.47 -5.83
C PHE A 103 -0.46 0.43 -5.08
N HIS A 104 -1.65 0.69 -5.63
CA HIS A 104 -2.64 1.49 -4.90
C HIS A 104 -4.09 1.18 -5.22
N ILE A 105 -4.94 1.68 -4.33
CA ILE A 105 -6.40 1.77 -4.42
C ILE A 105 -6.73 3.21 -4.10
N ASP A 106 -7.53 3.85 -4.94
CA ASP A 106 -8.03 5.20 -4.70
C ASP A 106 -9.49 5.31 -5.14
N LEU A 107 -10.39 5.33 -4.15
CA LEU A 107 -11.82 5.46 -4.38
C LEU A 107 -12.28 6.90 -4.64
N ASP A 108 -11.40 7.92 -4.48
CA ASP A 108 -11.73 9.32 -4.78
C ASP A 108 -11.72 9.61 -6.30
N ILE A 109 -11.10 8.75 -7.10
CA ILE A 109 -11.05 8.93 -8.55
C ILE A 109 -12.50 8.93 -9.06
N LEU A 110 -12.95 9.96 -9.77
CA LEU A 110 -14.37 10.05 -10.18
C LEU A 110 -14.71 9.07 -11.30
N GLU A 111 -13.76 8.76 -12.19
CA GLU A 111 -13.97 7.87 -13.34
C GLU A 111 -14.18 6.42 -12.92
N GLU A 112 -15.25 5.76 -13.39
CA GLU A 112 -15.40 4.30 -13.35
C GLU A 112 -14.34 3.63 -14.25
N SER A 113 -13.12 3.56 -13.74
CA SER A 113 -12.00 2.94 -14.42
C SER A 113 -11.33 1.92 -13.52
N TYR A 114 -10.61 0.99 -14.14
CA TYR A 114 -9.79 0.00 -13.45
C TYR A 114 -8.73 0.63 -12.53
N LYS A 115 -8.45 1.93 -12.65
CA LYS A 115 -7.53 2.71 -11.81
C LYS A 115 -8.03 2.91 -10.38
N LYS A 116 -9.33 2.73 -10.11
CA LYS A 116 -9.88 2.72 -8.74
C LYS A 116 -9.45 1.49 -7.93
N TYR A 117 -9.11 0.42 -8.62
CA TYR A 117 -8.96 -0.92 -8.05
C TYR A 117 -7.49 -1.31 -7.91
N PRO A 118 -7.14 -2.35 -7.13
CA PRO A 118 -5.78 -2.84 -6.97
C PRO A 118 -4.99 -2.94 -8.28
N HIS A 119 -4.06 -2.02 -8.50
CA HIS A 119 -3.24 -1.98 -9.71
C HIS A 119 -1.80 -1.56 -9.40
N ILE A 120 -0.88 -1.96 -10.28
CA ILE A 120 0.54 -1.62 -10.22
C ILE A 120 0.91 -0.63 -11.31
N HIS A 121 1.79 0.30 -10.95
CA HIS A 121 2.56 1.15 -11.84
C HIS A 121 4.02 0.74 -11.75
N ILE A 122 4.71 0.75 -12.89
CA ILE A 122 6.18 0.68 -12.94
C ILE A 122 6.66 2.03 -13.42
N LYS A 123 7.51 2.69 -12.63
CA LYS A 123 8.10 3.97 -13.02
C LYS A 123 9.41 3.72 -13.74
N HIS A 124 9.48 4.15 -15.00
CA HIS A 124 10.69 4.12 -15.79
C HIS A 124 11.27 5.54 -15.93
N PRO A 125 12.56 5.75 -15.67
CA PRO A 125 13.17 7.10 -15.70
C PRO A 125 13.09 7.76 -17.08
N GLU A 126 13.14 6.96 -18.15
CA GLU A 126 13.23 7.46 -19.53
C GLU A 126 11.93 7.30 -20.33
N PHE A 127 11.03 6.39 -19.92
CA PHE A 127 9.87 6.02 -20.72
C PHE A 127 8.58 6.43 -19.98
N GLU A 128 8.10 7.63 -20.27
CA GLU A 128 6.88 8.17 -19.67
C GLU A 128 5.65 7.30 -19.95
N CYS A 129 5.55 6.70 -21.13
CA CYS A 129 4.47 5.78 -21.48
C CYS A 129 4.41 4.56 -20.55
N ILE A 130 5.57 4.02 -20.12
CA ILE A 130 5.64 2.94 -19.13
C ILE A 130 5.27 3.45 -17.75
N SER A 131 5.75 4.64 -17.37
CA SER A 131 5.42 5.31 -16.10
C SER A 131 3.94 5.63 -15.90
N ASN A 132 3.19 5.70 -17.00
CA ASN A 132 1.74 5.93 -17.05
C ASN A 132 0.95 4.64 -17.32
N ALA A 133 1.62 3.50 -17.54
CA ALA A 133 0.97 2.22 -17.71
C ALA A 133 0.44 1.69 -16.37
N HIS A 134 -0.76 1.13 -16.40
CA HIS A 134 -1.43 0.61 -15.23
C HIS A 134 -1.73 -0.87 -15.46
N ILE A 135 -1.21 -1.74 -14.60
CA ILE A 135 -1.46 -3.18 -14.66
C ILE A 135 -2.41 -3.53 -13.52
N SER A 136 -3.67 -3.80 -13.85
CA SER A 136 -4.64 -4.25 -12.85
C SER A 136 -4.37 -5.70 -12.49
N LEU A 137 -4.35 -5.98 -11.19
CA LEU A 137 -3.95 -7.31 -10.69
C LEU A 137 -5.12 -8.26 -10.50
N ASN A 138 -6.37 -7.78 -10.55
CA ASN A 138 -7.56 -8.59 -10.26
C ASN A 138 -8.84 -8.06 -10.93
N LEU A 139 -8.79 -7.76 -12.23
CA LEU A 139 -9.94 -7.17 -12.96
C LEU A 139 -11.24 -7.98 -12.80
N ASN A 140 -11.16 -9.31 -12.89
CA ASN A 140 -12.35 -10.16 -12.93
C ASN A 140 -12.87 -10.56 -11.54
N ASP A 141 -11.99 -10.58 -10.54
CA ASP A 141 -12.31 -11.05 -9.18
C ASP A 141 -12.44 -9.90 -8.18
N TYR A 142 -12.48 -8.66 -8.66
CA TYR A 142 -12.46 -7.47 -7.80
C TYR A 142 -13.60 -7.47 -6.76
N LEU A 143 -14.82 -7.77 -7.20
CA LEU A 143 -15.98 -7.83 -6.31
C LEU A 143 -15.79 -8.89 -5.23
N GLU A 144 -15.19 -10.02 -5.58
CA GLU A 144 -14.89 -11.06 -4.62
C GLU A 144 -13.81 -10.60 -3.63
N ILE A 145 -12.70 -10.05 -4.12
CA ILE A 145 -11.56 -9.65 -3.30
C ILE A 145 -11.93 -8.51 -2.34
N THR A 146 -12.81 -7.62 -2.76
CA THR A 146 -13.24 -6.47 -1.95
C THR A 146 -14.49 -6.73 -1.13
N SER A 147 -15.08 -7.93 -1.22
CA SER A 147 -16.25 -8.30 -0.42
C SER A 147 -15.96 -8.39 1.09
N SER A 148 -14.70 -8.57 1.49
CA SER A 148 -14.28 -8.52 2.90
C SER A 148 -12.82 -8.09 3.05
N ILE A 149 -12.46 -7.58 4.23
CA ILE A 149 -11.09 -7.18 4.53
C ILE A 149 -10.13 -8.38 4.54
N GLU A 150 -10.60 -9.57 4.91
CA GLU A 150 -9.80 -10.79 4.96
C GLU A 150 -9.43 -11.29 3.56
N LYS A 151 -10.39 -11.27 2.63
CA LYS A 151 -10.12 -11.62 1.23
C LYS A 151 -9.16 -10.61 0.60
N PHE A 152 -9.37 -9.33 0.90
CA PHE A 152 -8.49 -8.26 0.46
C PHE A 152 -7.06 -8.46 0.98
N ASP A 153 -6.88 -8.66 2.29
CA ASP A 153 -5.59 -8.85 2.93
C ASP A 153 -4.86 -10.08 2.39
N LYS A 154 -5.58 -11.19 2.19
CA LYS A 154 -5.02 -12.41 1.60
C LYS A 154 -4.48 -12.14 0.20
N ASN A 155 -5.24 -11.41 -0.61
CA ASN A 155 -4.80 -11.03 -1.95
C ASN A 155 -3.61 -10.07 -1.91
N PHE A 156 -3.69 -9.02 -1.09
CA PHE A 156 -2.62 -8.05 -0.93
C PHE A 156 -1.31 -8.70 -0.45
N SER A 157 -1.39 -9.66 0.47
CA SER A 157 -0.23 -10.45 0.92
C SER A 157 0.43 -11.24 -0.22
N LYS A 158 -0.36 -11.81 -1.13
CA LYS A 158 0.18 -12.49 -2.33
C LYS A 158 0.90 -11.49 -3.24
N ILE A 159 0.30 -10.32 -3.46
CA ILE A 159 0.90 -9.25 -4.27
C ILE A 159 2.23 -8.81 -3.67
N LEU A 160 2.28 -8.55 -2.36
CA LEU A 160 3.52 -8.20 -1.68
C LEU A 160 4.57 -9.31 -1.75
N SER A 161 4.16 -10.58 -1.69
CA SER A 161 5.11 -11.70 -1.90
C SER A 161 5.69 -11.72 -3.31
N MET A 162 4.91 -11.39 -4.34
CA MET A 162 5.42 -11.27 -5.71
C MET A 162 6.38 -10.08 -5.82
N ILE A 163 6.01 -8.92 -5.28
CA ILE A 163 6.86 -7.72 -5.28
C ILE A 163 8.18 -7.99 -4.55
N GLU A 164 8.12 -8.64 -3.39
CA GLU A 164 9.31 -9.03 -2.63
C GLU A 164 10.26 -9.88 -3.47
N LYS A 165 9.74 -10.96 -4.08
CA LYS A 165 10.54 -11.88 -4.90
C LYS A 165 11.11 -11.24 -6.15
N GLU A 166 10.28 -10.49 -6.88
CA GLU A 166 10.61 -10.02 -8.24
C GLU A 166 11.28 -8.64 -8.26
N PHE A 167 10.96 -7.75 -7.32
CA PHE A 167 11.48 -6.38 -7.30
C PHE A 167 12.45 -6.10 -6.14
N ILE A 168 12.31 -6.77 -4.99
CA ILE A 168 13.18 -6.47 -3.84
C ILE A 168 14.38 -7.41 -3.80
N SER A 169 14.13 -8.72 -3.82
CA SER A 169 15.15 -9.76 -3.64
C SER A 169 15.99 -10.02 -4.88
N LYS A 170 15.40 -9.96 -6.08
CA LYS A 170 16.15 -10.13 -7.34
C LYS A 170 16.91 -8.87 -7.77
N PHE A 171 16.55 -7.71 -7.24
CA PHE A 171 17.14 -6.46 -7.71
C PHE A 171 18.59 -6.32 -7.25
N ARG A 172 19.49 -6.25 -8.23
CA ARG A 172 20.90 -5.93 -8.04
C ARG A 172 21.14 -4.55 -8.63
N PRO A 173 21.67 -3.58 -7.87
CA PRO A 173 22.17 -2.37 -8.49
C PRO A 173 23.29 -2.76 -9.47
N ASN A 174 23.27 -2.14 -10.66
CA ASN A 174 24.39 -2.20 -11.58
C ASN A 174 25.56 -1.36 -11.06
#